data_AF-A0A949JTH8-F1
#
_entry.id   AF-A0A949JTH8-F1
#
_cell.length_a   1.000
_cell.length_b   1.000
_cell.length_c   1.000
_cell.angle_alpha   90.00
_cell.angle_beta   90.00
_cell.angle_gamma   90.00
#
_symmetry.space_group_name_H-M   'P 1'
#
loop_
_entity.id
_entity.type
_entity.pdbx_description
1 polymer ?
#
loop_
_entity_poly.entity_id
_entity_poly.type
_entity_poly.pdbx_seq_one_letter_code
_entity_poly.pdbx_strand_id
1 'polypeptide(L)'
;MKKARALAAAAAATAAGAAILIAPGTAQAAEDTRAQAAWNCAKGNVCFYSGAGGTGVSCRSDGTEARWVNQTCLNTTFKSFYNNGYVGPLDHVRAYTGFNFTGTSYCLHVGWDEGRGSFPGSGVKLKSHKWFTGEC
;
A
#
# COMPACT_ATOMS: atom_id res chain seq x y z
N MET A 1 43.91 23.58 64.23
CA MET A 1 44.95 22.68 64.76
C MET A 1 44.74 21.28 64.20
N LYS A 2 45.77 20.68 63.56
CA LYS A 2 46.02 19.23 63.36
C LYS A 2 44.94 18.45 62.58
N LYS A 3 45.20 17.58 61.60
CA LYS A 3 46.37 16.88 61.06
C LYS A 3 45.83 15.95 59.95
N ALA A 4 46.61 15.72 58.88
CA ALA A 4 46.82 14.41 58.22
C ALA A 4 45.62 13.69 57.57
N ARG A 5 45.72 12.88 56.52
CA ARG A 5 46.81 12.28 55.73
C ARG A 5 46.14 11.63 54.50
N ALA A 6 46.81 11.66 53.35
CA ALA A 6 46.47 10.90 52.16
C ALA A 6 46.69 9.39 52.35
N LEU A 7 45.85 8.55 51.74
CA LEU A 7 46.10 7.16 51.28
C LEU A 7 45.08 6.89 50.14
N ALA A 8 45.49 6.80 48.88
CA ALA A 8 46.07 5.64 48.17
C ALA A 8 45.02 4.60 47.72
N ALA A 9 44.90 4.40 46.40
CA ALA A 9 44.86 3.06 45.76
C ALA A 9 44.69 3.22 44.24
N ALA A 10 45.70 2.78 43.50
CA ALA A 10 45.61 2.49 42.08
C ALA A 10 44.87 1.16 41.88
N ALA A 11 43.98 1.10 40.89
CA ALA A 11 43.52 -0.16 40.32
C ALA A 11 43.27 0.05 38.82
N ALA A 12 44.25 -0.38 38.03
CA ALA A 12 44.10 -0.52 36.58
C ALA A 12 43.19 -1.73 36.32
N ALA A 13 42.03 -1.50 35.71
CA ALA A 13 41.16 -2.55 35.22
C ALA A 13 41.22 -2.56 33.68
N THR A 14 41.90 -3.57 33.13
CA THR A 14 41.83 -3.93 31.71
C THR A 14 40.43 -4.45 31.39
N ALA A 15 39.63 -3.67 30.66
CA ALA A 15 38.38 -4.14 30.06
C ALA A 15 38.68 -4.63 28.63
N ALA A 16 38.73 -5.95 28.44
CA ALA A 16 38.67 -6.56 27.13
C ALA A 16 37.24 -6.41 26.59
N GLY A 17 37.02 -5.43 25.72
CA GLY A 17 35.74 -5.24 25.03
C GLY A 17 35.54 -6.29 23.95
N ALA A 18 34.63 -7.23 24.18
CA ALA A 18 34.09 -8.07 23.11
C ALA A 18 33.14 -7.21 22.27
N ALA A 19 33.61 -6.75 21.11
CA ALA A 19 32.78 -6.11 20.11
C ALA A 19 31.85 -7.15 19.48
N ILE A 20 30.60 -7.22 19.94
CA ILE A 20 29.53 -7.93 19.24
C ILE A 20 29.18 -7.09 18.00
N LEU A 21 29.69 -7.51 16.85
CA LEU A 21 29.24 -7.04 15.54
C LEU A 21 27.79 -7.49 15.35
N ILE A 22 26.83 -6.64 15.71
CA ILE A 22 25.44 -6.80 15.29
C ILE A 22 25.39 -6.42 13.81
N ALA A 23 25.47 -7.42 12.93
CA ALA A 23 25.16 -7.22 11.52
C ALA A 23 23.66 -6.90 11.39
N PRO A 24 23.26 -5.78 10.75
CA PRO A 24 21.86 -5.56 10.41
C PRO A 24 21.44 -6.60 9.36
N GLY A 25 20.65 -7.58 9.80
CA GLY A 25 20.08 -8.62 8.95
C GLY A 25 19.00 -8.07 8.02
N THR A 26 19.03 -8.58 6.79
CA THR A 26 18.26 -8.31 5.56
C THR A 26 16.72 -8.41 5.65
N ALA A 27 16.05 -7.85 6.65
CA ALA A 27 14.60 -8.01 6.82
C ALA A 27 13.73 -7.21 5.82
N GLN A 28 14.21 -6.10 5.24
CA GLN A 28 13.39 -5.24 4.37
C GLN A 28 12.96 -5.86 3.02
N ALA A 29 13.67 -6.84 2.46
CA ALA A 29 13.33 -7.38 1.13
C ALA A 29 12.13 -8.37 1.14
N ALA A 30 11.86 -9.00 2.30
CA ALA A 30 10.80 -9.98 2.43
C ALA A 30 9.41 -9.37 2.68
N GLU A 31 9.35 -8.12 3.15
CA GLU A 31 8.09 -7.38 3.33
C GLU A 31 7.58 -6.83 2.00
N ASP A 32 8.46 -6.31 1.15
CA ASP A 32 8.11 -5.74 -0.15
C ASP A 32 7.53 -6.81 -1.09
N THR A 33 8.13 -8.01 -1.11
CA THR A 33 7.64 -9.15 -1.89
C THR A 33 6.28 -9.67 -1.40
N ARG A 34 6.02 -9.66 -0.09
CA ARG A 34 4.74 -10.10 0.48
C ARG A 34 3.63 -9.05 0.26
N ALA A 35 3.98 -7.77 0.35
CA ALA A 35 3.10 -6.67 -0.03
C ALA A 35 2.77 -6.74 -1.53
N GLN A 36 3.75 -6.98 -2.41
CA GLN A 36 3.56 -7.21 -3.84
C GLN A 36 2.69 -8.44 -4.14
N ALA A 37 2.88 -9.55 -3.42
CA ALA A 37 2.06 -10.75 -3.59
C ALA A 37 0.59 -10.52 -3.22
N ALA A 38 0.30 -9.66 -2.23
CA ALA A 38 -1.06 -9.28 -1.90
C ALA A 38 -1.72 -8.48 -3.05
N TRP A 39 -0.96 -7.58 -3.68
CA TRP A 39 -1.41 -6.79 -4.82
C TRP A 39 -1.31 -7.55 -6.15
N ASN A 40 -2.03 -8.67 -6.24
CA ASN A 40 -2.17 -9.39 -7.50
C ASN A 40 -3.03 -8.55 -8.46
N CYS A 41 -2.41 -7.68 -9.25
CA CYS A 41 -3.06 -6.89 -10.31
C CYS A 41 -2.20 -6.94 -11.58
N ALA A 42 -2.72 -7.51 -12.66
CA ALA A 42 -1.99 -7.58 -13.92
C ALA A 42 -1.75 -6.18 -14.49
N LYS A 43 -0.60 -5.96 -15.13
CA LYS A 43 -0.31 -4.69 -15.80
C LYS A 43 -1.40 -4.37 -16.83
N GLY A 44 -1.79 -3.10 -16.92
CA GLY A 44 -2.91 -2.64 -17.76
C GLY A 44 -4.28 -2.75 -17.10
N ASN A 45 -4.40 -3.28 -15.88
CA ASN A 45 -5.66 -3.40 -15.18
C ASN A 45 -5.78 -2.42 -14.01
N VAL A 46 -7.02 -2.07 -13.68
CA VAL A 46 -7.41 -1.61 -12.34
C VAL A 46 -8.03 -2.77 -11.57
N CYS A 47 -7.63 -2.91 -10.31
CA CYS A 47 -8.07 -3.97 -9.43
C CYS A 47 -8.71 -3.38 -8.16
N PHE A 48 -9.89 -3.88 -7.80
CA PHE A 48 -10.62 -3.50 -6.59
C PHE A 48 -10.75 -4.72 -5.67
N TYR A 49 -10.47 -4.53 -4.39
CA TYR A 49 -10.33 -5.62 -3.43
C TYR A 49 -11.32 -5.49 -2.28
N SER A 50 -11.95 -6.58 -1.88
CA SER A 50 -12.90 -6.61 -0.76
C SER A 50 -12.23 -6.41 0.60
N GLY A 51 -10.93 -6.71 0.70
CA GLY A 51 -10.08 -6.50 1.86
C GLY A 51 -9.20 -5.26 1.73
N ALA A 52 -8.53 -4.90 2.83
CA ALA A 52 -7.51 -3.86 2.81
C ALA A 52 -6.20 -4.38 2.20
N GLY A 53 -5.37 -3.47 1.68
CA GLY A 53 -4.02 -3.80 1.21
C GLY A 53 -3.96 -4.86 0.10
N GLY A 54 -4.93 -4.90 -0.81
CA GLY A 54 -4.95 -5.85 -1.92
C GLY A 54 -5.49 -7.25 -1.58
N THR A 55 -6.05 -7.45 -0.40
CA THR A 55 -6.51 -8.79 0.05
C THR A 55 -7.98 -9.07 -0.27
N GLY A 56 -8.36 -10.35 -0.23
CA GLY A 56 -9.75 -10.79 -0.39
C GLY A 56 -10.17 -10.98 -1.86
N VAL A 57 -11.47 -10.88 -2.13
CA VAL A 57 -12.02 -11.00 -3.49
C VAL A 57 -11.54 -9.82 -4.31
N SER A 58 -10.95 -10.10 -5.48
CA SER A 58 -10.46 -9.08 -6.41
C SER A 58 -11.32 -9.00 -7.67
N CYS A 59 -11.69 -7.79 -8.05
CA CYS A 59 -12.35 -7.46 -9.31
C CYS A 59 -11.41 -6.67 -10.18
N ARG A 60 -11.21 -7.12 -11.42
CA ARG A 60 -10.20 -6.59 -12.34
C ARG A 60 -10.88 -6.11 -13.61
N SER A 61 -10.38 -5.02 -14.17
CA SER A 61 -10.84 -4.50 -15.46
C SER A 61 -9.69 -3.81 -16.17
N ASP A 62 -9.60 -3.99 -17.48
CA ASP A 62 -8.67 -3.34 -18.40
C ASP A 62 -9.37 -2.25 -19.25
N GLY A 63 -10.66 -2.01 -19.01
CA GLY A 63 -11.49 -1.13 -19.83
C GLY A 63 -12.43 -0.24 -19.02
N THR A 64 -13.19 0.58 -19.73
CA THR A 64 -14.24 1.41 -19.16
C THR A 64 -15.55 0.63 -19.09
N GLU A 65 -16.16 0.58 -17.92
CA GLU A 65 -17.42 -0.12 -17.68
C GLU A 65 -18.46 0.83 -17.08
N ALA A 66 -19.48 1.17 -17.87
CA ALA A 66 -20.64 1.94 -17.39
C ALA A 66 -21.47 1.16 -16.35
N ARG A 67 -21.26 -0.15 -16.27
CA ARG A 67 -21.79 -1.03 -15.23
C ARG A 67 -20.86 -2.24 -15.12
N TRP A 68 -20.52 -2.63 -13.90
CA TRP A 68 -19.83 -3.91 -13.67
C TRP A 68 -20.56 -5.06 -14.36
N VAL A 69 -19.87 -5.74 -15.27
CA VAL A 69 -20.41 -6.92 -15.96
C VAL A 69 -20.45 -8.11 -15.00
N ASN A 70 -19.43 -8.24 -14.16
CA ASN A 70 -19.34 -9.31 -13.16
C ASN A 70 -20.29 -9.04 -11.97
N GLN A 71 -21.25 -9.93 -11.76
CA GLN A 71 -22.27 -9.80 -10.70
C GLN A 71 -21.68 -9.88 -9.28
N THR A 72 -20.59 -10.62 -9.08
CA THR A 72 -19.87 -10.65 -7.80
C THR A 72 -19.27 -9.28 -7.52
N CYS A 73 -18.62 -8.67 -8.51
CA CYS A 73 -18.03 -7.34 -8.40
C CYS A 73 -19.08 -6.27 -8.12
N LEU A 74 -20.22 -6.35 -8.81
CA LEU A 74 -21.33 -5.43 -8.63
C LEU A 74 -21.90 -5.41 -7.19
N ASN A 75 -21.81 -6.55 -6.50
CA ASN A 75 -22.34 -6.74 -5.15
C ASN A 75 -21.27 -6.63 -4.05
N THR A 76 -19.99 -6.58 -4.42
CA THR A 76 -18.86 -6.47 -3.49
C THR A 76 -18.74 -5.06 -2.91
N THR A 77 -18.42 -4.98 -1.62
CA THR A 77 -17.94 -3.74 -1.00
C THR A 77 -16.42 -3.77 -1.05
N PHE A 78 -15.81 -2.79 -1.73
CA PHE A 78 -14.37 -2.69 -1.91
C PHE A 78 -13.73 -1.83 -0.83
N LYS A 79 -12.62 -2.28 -0.27
CA LYS A 79 -11.87 -1.59 0.78
C LYS A 79 -10.54 -1.05 0.29
N SER A 80 -9.97 -1.64 -0.76
CA SER A 80 -8.73 -1.14 -1.35
C SER A 80 -8.73 -1.30 -2.87
N PHE A 81 -7.81 -0.61 -3.52
CA PHE A 81 -7.66 -0.62 -4.96
C PHE A 81 -6.18 -0.59 -5.36
N TYR A 82 -5.92 -1.06 -6.58
CA TYR A 82 -4.65 -0.85 -7.28
C TYR A 82 -4.94 -0.57 -8.76
N ASN A 83 -4.60 0.63 -9.23
CA ASN A 83 -4.50 0.93 -10.66
C ASN A 83 -3.08 0.58 -11.13
N ASN A 84 -2.93 -0.64 -11.67
CA ASN A 84 -1.70 -1.07 -12.35
C ASN A 84 -1.79 -0.83 -13.85
N GLY A 85 -2.42 0.26 -14.29
CA GLY A 85 -2.49 0.70 -15.67
C GLY A 85 -1.12 1.05 -16.27
N TYR A 86 -1.14 1.55 -17.50
CA TYR A 86 0.04 2.12 -18.15
C TYR A 86 0.11 3.62 -17.88
N VAL A 87 1.32 4.16 -17.75
CA VAL A 87 1.54 5.60 -17.76
C VAL A 87 1.29 6.11 -19.17
N GLY A 88 0.52 7.19 -19.32
CA GLY A 88 0.15 7.74 -20.60
C GLY A 88 -1.14 8.57 -20.53
N PRO A 89 -1.77 8.88 -21.67
CA PRO A 89 -2.94 9.75 -21.69
C PRO A 89 -4.17 9.21 -20.93
N LEU A 90 -4.23 7.91 -20.66
CA LEU A 90 -5.32 7.25 -19.93
C LEU A 90 -4.75 6.50 -18.73
N ASP A 91 -4.03 7.21 -17.87
CA ASP A 91 -3.38 6.67 -16.69
C ASP A 91 -4.26 6.76 -15.43
N HIS A 92 -5.29 7.61 -15.42
CA HIS A 92 -6.21 7.72 -14.29
C HIS A 92 -7.48 6.88 -14.49
N VAL A 93 -7.94 6.28 -13.39
CA VAL A 93 -9.27 5.65 -13.33
C VAL A 93 -10.17 6.44 -12.40
N ARG A 94 -11.37 6.79 -12.88
CA ARG A 94 -12.43 7.32 -12.04
C ARG A 94 -13.47 6.23 -11.78
N ALA A 95 -13.61 5.83 -10.53
CA ALA A 95 -14.56 4.82 -10.07
C ALA A 95 -15.75 5.46 -9.37
N TYR A 96 -16.96 4.95 -9.59
CA TYR A 96 -18.21 5.60 -9.22
C TYR A 96 -19.11 4.68 -8.40
N THR A 97 -19.84 5.26 -7.45
CA THR A 97 -20.85 4.53 -6.65
C THR A 97 -22.17 4.31 -7.39
N GLY A 98 -22.42 5.01 -8.51
CA GLY A 98 -23.57 4.85 -9.38
C GLY A 98 -23.24 4.21 -10.73
N PHE A 99 -24.28 3.74 -11.44
CA PHE A 99 -24.16 3.29 -12.83
C PHE A 99 -23.93 4.46 -13.78
N ASN A 100 -23.42 4.18 -14.97
CA ASN A 100 -23.20 5.16 -16.04
C ASN A 100 -22.40 6.38 -15.56
N PHE A 101 -21.39 6.16 -14.71
CA PHE A 101 -20.46 7.17 -14.23
C PHE A 101 -21.12 8.28 -13.37
N THR A 102 -22.11 7.90 -12.55
CA THR A 102 -22.86 8.81 -11.67
C THR A 102 -22.54 8.61 -10.19
N GLY A 103 -22.97 9.55 -9.35
CA GLY A 103 -22.78 9.48 -7.89
C GLY A 103 -21.39 9.93 -7.43
N THR A 104 -20.99 9.50 -6.24
CA THR A 104 -19.66 9.81 -5.69
C THR A 104 -18.58 9.13 -6.50
N SER A 105 -17.54 9.87 -6.83
CA SER A 105 -16.39 9.37 -7.58
C SER A 105 -15.12 9.31 -6.74
N TYR A 106 -14.29 8.30 -7.02
CA TYR A 106 -12.95 8.14 -6.50
C TYR A 106 -11.97 8.14 -7.65
N CYS A 107 -10.88 8.86 -7.48
CA CYS A 107 -9.89 9.05 -8.52
C CYS A 107 -8.62 8.28 -8.14
N LEU A 108 -8.14 7.45 -9.08
CA LEU A 108 -7.11 6.45 -8.83
C LEU A 108 -5.96 6.70 -9.81
N HIS A 109 -4.86 7.23 -9.29
CA HIS A 109 -3.62 7.47 -10.03
C HIS A 109 -3.04 6.14 -10.52
N VAL A 110 -2.14 6.15 -11.51
CA VAL A 110 -1.46 4.92 -11.95
C VAL A 110 -0.26 4.61 -11.06
N GLY A 111 0.07 3.33 -10.96
CA GLY A 111 1.41 2.91 -10.55
C GLY A 111 1.52 2.54 -9.08
N TRP A 112 2.73 2.16 -8.68
CA TRP A 112 2.97 1.57 -7.37
C TRP A 112 2.75 2.59 -6.25
N ASP A 113 3.32 3.78 -6.35
CA ASP A 113 3.35 4.70 -5.20
C ASP A 113 2.00 5.41 -4.99
N GLU A 114 1.34 5.83 -6.08
CA GLU A 114 0.09 6.62 -6.00
C GLU A 114 -1.15 5.82 -6.40
N GLY A 115 -0.98 4.72 -7.15
CA GLY A 115 -2.10 3.96 -7.68
C GLY A 115 -2.66 2.90 -6.74
N ARG A 116 -2.12 2.76 -5.54
CA ARG A 116 -2.64 1.87 -4.49
C ARG A 116 -3.22 2.70 -3.36
N GLY A 117 -4.36 2.27 -2.84
CA GLY A 117 -4.99 2.98 -1.75
C GLY A 117 -6.14 2.23 -1.10
N SER A 118 -6.71 2.88 -0.09
CA SER A 118 -7.89 2.40 0.65
C SER A 118 -9.08 3.31 0.42
N PHE A 119 -10.27 2.73 0.36
CA PHE A 119 -11.52 3.48 0.36
C PHE A 119 -11.90 3.89 1.79
N PRO A 120 -12.69 4.96 1.97
CA PRO A 120 -13.05 5.44 3.30
C PRO A 120 -13.94 4.46 4.08
N GLY A 121 -13.89 4.56 5.41
CA GLY A 121 -14.77 3.83 6.32
C GLY A 121 -14.67 2.31 6.18
N SER A 122 -15.81 1.64 6.06
CA SER A 122 -15.89 0.18 5.90
C SER A 122 -15.73 -0.29 4.45
N GLY A 123 -15.44 0.63 3.52
CA GLY A 123 -15.36 0.39 2.08
C GLY A 123 -16.55 0.96 1.31
N VAL A 124 -16.51 0.82 -0.01
CA VAL A 124 -17.46 1.44 -0.94
C VAL A 124 -18.03 0.41 -1.92
N LYS A 125 -19.30 0.55 -2.29
CA LYS A 125 -19.89 -0.21 -3.40
C LYS A 125 -19.71 0.59 -4.68
N LEU A 126 -18.81 0.13 -5.54
CA LEU A 126 -18.60 0.72 -6.86
C LEU A 126 -19.52 0.04 -7.87
N LYS A 127 -20.03 0.81 -8.82
CA LYS A 127 -21.01 0.37 -9.82
C LYS A 127 -20.52 0.55 -11.25
N SER A 128 -19.64 1.53 -11.48
CA SER A 128 -19.03 1.81 -12.78
C SER A 128 -17.64 2.43 -12.62
N HIS A 129 -16.82 2.38 -13.66
CA HIS A 129 -15.52 3.05 -13.71
C HIS A 129 -15.12 3.36 -15.14
N LYS A 130 -14.28 4.38 -15.32
CA LYS A 130 -13.71 4.71 -16.62
C LYS A 130 -12.25 5.11 -16.52
N TRP A 131 -11.48 4.72 -17.52
CA TRP A 131 -10.18 5.30 -17.80
C TRP A 131 -10.37 6.67 -18.43
N PHE A 132 -9.60 7.66 -18.00
CA PHE A 132 -9.74 9.02 -18.52
C PHE A 132 -8.40 9.77 -18.48
N THR A 133 -8.36 10.88 -19.23
CA THR A 133 -7.23 11.80 -19.27
C THR A 133 -7.45 12.95 -18.29
N GLY A 134 -6.42 13.27 -17.52
CA GLY A 134 -6.37 14.46 -16.66
C GLY A 134 -6.25 14.11 -15.18
N GLU A 135 -5.95 15.15 -14.40
CA GLU A 135 -5.76 15.03 -12.97
C GLU A 135 -7.07 14.77 -12.20
N CYS A 136 -6.88 14.16 -11.04
CA CYS A 136 -7.80 14.17 -9.92
C CYS A 136 -7.66 15.49 -9.15
#